data_AF-X1BUX2-F1
#
_entry.id   AF-X1BUX2-F1
#
_cell.length_a   1.000
_cell.length_b   1.000
_cell.length_c   1.000
_cell.angle_alpha   90.00
_cell.angle_beta   90.00
_cell.angle_gamma   90.00
#
_symmetry.space_group_name_H-M   'P 1'
#
loop_
_entity.id
_entity.type
_entity.pdbx_description
1 polymer ?
#
loop_
_entity_poly.entity_id
_entity_poly.type
_entity_poly.pdbx_seq_one_letter_code
_entity_poly.pdbx_strand_id
1 'polypeptide(L)'
;ESYCNSNGLLFAFALEGQRPVMDWVDLINSHYFGYLVMSGGKIKLGCYRLQDPVATLTVDDLVVESEDDVPVQIKKRPYKDTANKIELSWTNRAKLYENSVVVANDEVDQRVSRKVRTRSLQLAGITESELAQDTAYRMLFESLFRFTSYIFKLGYKNMLLEAGDVVLLSDGGVIVEQRVRITMVRQSKDGRTLDVEAMEDLPYLYEIAEAEAASPD
;
A
#
# COMPACT_ATOMS: atom_id res chain seq x y z
N GLU A 1 7.08 20.91 -2.35
CA GLU A 1 8.12 19.89 -2.09
C GLU A 1 7.49 18.50 -2.15
N SER A 2 8.24 17.47 -2.55
CA SER A 2 7.69 16.11 -2.68
C SER A 2 7.47 15.50 -1.29
N TYR A 3 6.33 14.81 -1.10
CA TYR A 3 5.95 14.13 0.15
C TYR A 3 7.09 13.34 0.81
N CYS A 4 7.90 12.64 0.01
CA CYS A 4 9.03 11.85 0.49
C CYS A 4 10.12 12.71 1.16
N ASN A 5 10.37 13.94 0.68
CA ASN A 5 11.34 14.83 1.31
C ASN A 5 10.86 15.29 2.69
N SER A 6 9.58 15.68 2.79
CA SER A 6 8.98 16.16 4.04
C SER A 6 8.85 15.09 5.13
N ASN A 7 8.83 13.81 4.74
CA ASN A 7 8.67 12.68 5.65
C ASN A 7 9.98 11.87 5.81
N GLY A 8 11.13 12.41 5.39
CA GLY A 8 12.42 11.72 5.55
C GLY A 8 12.55 10.40 4.79
N LEU A 9 11.71 10.14 3.77
CA LEU A 9 11.69 8.88 3.00
C LEU A 9 12.77 8.88 1.89
N LEU A 10 13.95 9.42 2.18
CA LEU A 10 15.08 9.49 1.26
C LEU A 10 16.00 8.30 1.47
N PHE A 11 16.50 7.74 0.36
CA PHE A 11 17.38 6.59 0.38
C PHE A 11 18.44 6.74 -0.73
N ALA A 12 19.62 6.16 -0.50
CA ALA A 12 20.75 6.22 -1.41
C ALA A 12 21.15 4.80 -1.80
N PHE A 13 20.99 4.44 -3.07
CA PHE A 13 21.22 3.08 -3.53
C PHE A 13 22.22 3.04 -4.68
N ALA A 14 22.97 1.94 -4.74
CA ALA A 14 23.75 1.54 -5.90
C ALA A 14 23.09 0.30 -6.51
N LEU A 15 22.82 0.33 -7.81
CA LEU A 15 22.28 -0.83 -8.52
C LEU A 15 23.44 -1.63 -9.11
N GLU A 16 23.69 -2.80 -8.55
CA GLU A 16 24.72 -3.71 -9.03
C GLU A 16 24.10 -4.99 -9.60
N GLY A 17 24.64 -5.42 -10.73
CA GLY A 17 24.23 -6.64 -11.43
C GLY A 17 23.03 -6.48 -12.36
N GLN A 18 22.75 -7.55 -13.10
CA GLN A 18 21.66 -7.60 -14.06
C GLN A 18 20.41 -8.20 -13.42
N ARG A 19 19.29 -7.48 -13.49
CA ARG A 19 17.95 -7.94 -13.09
C ARG A 19 16.90 -7.34 -14.03
N PRO A 20 15.70 -7.94 -14.16
CA PRO A 20 14.56 -7.30 -14.81
C PRO A 20 14.32 -5.90 -14.26
N VAL A 21 14.01 -4.94 -15.13
CA VAL A 21 13.79 -3.53 -14.73
C VAL A 21 12.66 -3.39 -13.72
N MET A 22 11.62 -4.21 -13.85
CA MET A 22 10.48 -4.17 -12.93
C MET A 22 10.87 -4.59 -11.50
N ASP A 23 11.77 -5.56 -11.34
CA ASP A 23 12.29 -5.95 -10.03
C ASP A 23 13.03 -4.77 -9.35
N TRP A 24 13.75 -3.96 -10.13
CA TRP A 24 14.37 -2.74 -9.62
C TRP A 24 13.34 -1.68 -9.25
N VAL A 25 12.32 -1.48 -10.07
CA VAL A 25 11.24 -0.53 -9.79
C VAL A 25 10.49 -0.92 -8.51
N ASP A 26 10.17 -2.21 -8.34
CA ASP A 26 9.49 -2.72 -7.15
C ASP A 26 10.35 -2.57 -5.89
N LEU A 27 11.66 -2.82 -6.01
CA LEU A 27 12.61 -2.57 -4.93
C LEU A 27 12.65 -1.09 -4.54
N ILE A 28 12.78 -0.20 -5.52
CA ILE A 28 12.82 1.26 -5.30
C ILE A 28 11.51 1.73 -4.67
N ASN A 29 10.36 1.30 -5.18
CA ASN A 29 9.05 1.59 -4.62
C ASN A 29 8.92 1.13 -3.17
N SER A 30 9.51 -0.02 -2.83
CA SER A 30 9.44 -0.56 -1.46
C SER A 30 10.14 0.33 -0.41
N HIS A 31 11.06 1.21 -0.80
CA HIS A 31 11.77 2.11 0.13
C HIS A 31 10.89 3.26 0.66
N TYR A 32 9.87 3.65 -0.09
CA TYR A 32 9.04 4.80 0.25
C TYR A 32 7.54 4.49 0.16
N PHE A 33 7.18 3.20 0.13
CA PHE A 33 5.80 2.72 -0.04
C PHE A 33 5.15 3.26 -1.31
N GLY A 34 5.93 3.17 -2.39
CA GLY A 34 5.57 3.61 -3.72
C GLY A 34 4.75 2.61 -4.51
N TYR A 35 4.22 3.09 -5.62
CA TYR A 35 3.62 2.26 -6.66
C TYR A 35 3.90 2.87 -8.04
N LEU A 36 3.88 2.03 -9.06
CA LEU A 36 4.02 2.42 -10.45
C LEU A 36 2.63 2.44 -11.11
N VAL A 37 2.31 3.50 -11.84
CA VAL A 37 1.12 3.54 -12.70
C VAL A 37 1.48 4.07 -14.08
N MET A 38 0.93 3.44 -15.12
CA MET A 38 0.99 3.96 -16.47
C MET A 38 -0.33 4.68 -16.77
N SER A 39 -0.27 5.99 -16.98
CA SER A 39 -1.45 6.77 -17.35
C SER A 39 -1.08 7.94 -18.28
N GLY A 40 -1.95 8.21 -19.26
CA GLY A 40 -1.74 9.30 -20.22
C GLY A 40 -0.47 9.16 -21.05
N GLY A 41 -0.04 7.93 -21.35
CA GLY A 41 1.22 7.64 -22.05
C GLY A 41 2.48 7.92 -21.23
N LYS A 42 2.34 8.19 -19.93
CA LYS A 42 3.46 8.45 -19.02
C LYS A 42 3.52 7.38 -17.93
N ILE A 43 4.74 7.10 -17.50
CA ILE A 43 5.00 6.34 -16.28
C ILE A 43 4.98 7.35 -15.13
N LYS A 44 4.16 7.09 -14.12
CA LYS A 44 4.09 7.87 -12.88
C LYS A 44 4.50 6.98 -11.71
N LEU A 45 5.29 7.55 -10.80
CA LEU A 45 5.59 6.95 -9.51
C LEU A 45 4.75 7.66 -8.46
N GLY A 46 3.86 6.91 -7.82
CA GLY A 46 3.06 7.37 -6.70
C GLY A 46 3.62 6.88 -5.38
N CYS A 47 3.10 7.42 -4.28
CA CYS A 47 3.42 7.02 -2.92
C CYS A 47 2.11 6.89 -2.14
N TYR A 48 1.95 5.81 -1.40
CA TYR A 48 0.81 5.66 -0.50
C TYR A 48 0.98 6.60 0.69
N ARG A 49 0.03 7.53 0.81
CA ARG A 49 0.01 8.61 1.78
C ARG A 49 -1.42 9.00 2.12
N LEU A 50 -1.59 9.75 3.21
CA LEU A 50 -2.88 10.34 3.54
C LEU A 50 -3.34 11.30 2.43
N GLN A 51 -4.56 11.10 1.93
CA GLN A 51 -5.18 11.92 0.89
C GLN A 51 -6.69 11.98 1.11
N ASP A 52 -7.34 13.10 0.85
CA ASP A 52 -8.80 13.13 0.86
C ASP A 52 -9.37 12.29 -0.29
N PRO A 53 -10.58 11.71 -0.14
CA PRO A 53 -11.22 11.02 -1.24
C PRO A 53 -11.46 12.00 -2.39
N VAL A 54 -11.07 11.61 -3.60
CA VAL A 54 -11.23 12.43 -4.81
C VAL A 54 -12.63 12.29 -5.43
N ALA A 55 -13.35 11.23 -5.07
CA ALA A 55 -14.71 10.97 -5.54
C ALA A 55 -15.50 10.10 -4.55
N THR A 56 -16.83 10.17 -4.66
CA THR A 56 -17.77 9.23 -4.06
C THR A 56 -18.41 8.42 -5.18
N LEU A 57 -18.22 7.10 -5.15
CA LEU A 57 -18.76 6.14 -6.10
C LEU A 57 -19.99 5.48 -5.48
N THR A 58 -21.14 5.65 -6.11
CA THR A 58 -22.41 5.06 -5.68
C THR A 58 -22.85 3.96 -6.65
N VAL A 59 -24.01 3.34 -6.39
CA VAL A 59 -24.60 2.34 -7.29
C VAL A 59 -24.75 2.84 -8.73
N ASP A 60 -24.96 4.14 -8.94
CA ASP A 60 -25.10 4.75 -10.27
C ASP A 60 -23.76 4.85 -11.03
N ASP A 61 -22.63 4.64 -10.35
CA ASP A 61 -21.28 4.60 -10.94
C ASP A 61 -20.85 3.19 -11.33
N LEU A 62 -21.44 2.19 -10.68
CA LEU A 62 -21.10 0.78 -10.83
C LEU A 62 -21.79 0.18 -12.06
N VAL A 63 -21.06 -0.68 -12.76
CA VAL A 63 -21.60 -1.43 -13.90
C VAL A 63 -21.70 -2.89 -13.52
N VAL A 64 -22.90 -3.45 -13.67
CA VAL A 64 -23.18 -4.86 -13.45
C VAL A 64 -23.55 -5.48 -14.80
N GLU A 65 -22.89 -6.58 -15.18
CA GLU A 65 -23.08 -7.21 -16.50
C GLU A 65 -24.27 -8.18 -16.53
N SER A 66 -24.63 -8.77 -15.39
CA SER A 66 -25.75 -9.68 -15.19
C SER A 66 -26.54 -9.31 -13.94
N GLU A 67 -27.86 -9.53 -13.93
CA GLU A 67 -28.70 -9.27 -12.74
C GLU A 67 -28.29 -10.09 -11.52
N ASP A 68 -27.63 -11.23 -11.73
CA ASP A 68 -27.13 -12.12 -10.67
C ASP A 68 -25.76 -11.70 -10.10
N ASP A 69 -25.06 -10.76 -10.74
CA ASP A 69 -23.74 -10.32 -10.29
C ASP A 69 -23.84 -9.28 -9.18
N VAL A 70 -22.96 -9.39 -8.18
CA VAL A 70 -22.82 -8.36 -7.16
C VAL A 70 -22.06 -7.14 -7.71
N PRO A 71 -22.51 -5.90 -7.45
CA PRO A 71 -21.85 -4.70 -7.97
C PRO A 71 -20.38 -4.55 -7.54
N VAL A 72 -20.06 -5.05 -6.33
CA VAL A 72 -18.70 -5.07 -5.79
C VAL A 72 -18.39 -6.46 -5.24
N GLN A 73 -17.36 -7.10 -5.77
CA GLN A 73 -16.83 -8.33 -5.23
C GLN A 73 -15.81 -8.02 -4.13
N ILE A 74 -16.05 -8.58 -2.94
CA ILE A 74 -15.15 -8.44 -1.79
C ILE A 74 -14.28 -9.68 -1.68
N LYS A 75 -12.96 -9.51 -1.72
CA LYS A 75 -11.98 -10.57 -1.43
C LYS A 75 -11.24 -10.24 -0.14
N LYS A 76 -11.16 -11.22 0.76
CA LYS A 76 -10.40 -11.11 2.01
C LYS A 76 -9.13 -11.96 1.90
N ARG A 77 -7.99 -11.35 2.17
CA ARG A 77 -6.72 -12.06 2.32
C ARG A 77 -6.84 -13.07 3.48
N PRO A 78 -6.48 -14.34 3.29
CA PRO A 78 -6.46 -15.30 4.37
C PRO A 78 -5.52 -14.83 5.49
N TYR A 79 -5.98 -14.91 6.74
CA TYR A 79 -5.19 -14.48 7.89
C TYR A 79 -3.83 -15.20 7.98
N LYS A 80 -3.74 -16.47 7.55
CA LYS A 80 -2.46 -17.21 7.49
C LYS A 80 -1.40 -16.57 6.56
N ASP A 81 -1.83 -15.73 5.63
CA ASP A 81 -0.96 -15.08 4.63
C ASP A 81 -0.53 -13.67 5.07
N THR A 82 -0.88 -13.26 6.31
CA THR A 82 -0.32 -12.04 6.92
C THR A 82 0.98 -12.35 7.64
N ALA A 83 1.88 -11.37 7.69
CA ALA A 83 3.04 -11.36 8.57
C ALA A 83 2.74 -10.62 9.87
N ASN A 84 3.14 -11.23 11.00
CA ASN A 84 3.12 -10.63 12.34
C ASN A 84 4.54 -10.41 12.90
N LYS A 85 5.54 -10.54 12.02
CA LYS A 85 6.93 -10.17 12.23
C LYS A 85 7.53 -9.69 10.91
N ILE A 86 8.11 -8.50 10.90
CA ILE A 86 8.91 -7.95 9.81
C ILE A 86 10.36 -7.93 10.25
N GLU A 87 11.25 -8.45 9.41
CA GLU A 87 12.70 -8.31 9.56
C GLU A 87 13.22 -7.51 8.38
N LEU A 88 13.71 -6.30 8.64
CA LEU A 88 14.18 -5.40 7.61
C LEU A 88 15.70 -5.22 7.72
N SER A 89 16.41 -5.68 6.70
CA SER A 89 17.83 -5.43 6.51
C SER A 89 18.06 -4.09 5.80
N TRP A 90 18.96 -3.26 6.33
CA TRP A 90 19.24 -1.89 5.88
C TRP A 90 20.72 -1.53 6.06
N THR A 91 21.15 -0.36 5.59
CA THR A 91 22.58 0.03 5.52
C THR A 91 22.93 1.05 6.59
N ASN A 92 23.56 0.64 7.69
CA ASN A 92 23.77 1.51 8.84
C ASN A 92 24.95 2.48 8.69
N ARG A 93 24.65 3.75 8.38
CA ARG A 93 25.66 4.80 8.22
C ARG A 93 26.50 5.04 9.48
N ALA A 94 25.89 4.97 10.66
CA ALA A 94 26.60 5.14 11.94
C ALA A 94 27.58 3.99 12.23
N LYS A 95 27.43 2.84 11.56
CA LYS A 95 28.35 1.69 11.62
C LYS A 95 29.06 1.48 10.29
N LEU A 96 29.61 2.53 9.71
CA LEU A 96 30.41 2.46 8.48
C LEU A 96 29.69 1.75 7.31
N TYR A 97 28.38 1.96 7.19
CA TYR A 97 27.52 1.34 6.17
C TYR A 97 27.43 -0.19 6.27
N GLU A 98 27.64 -0.78 7.46
CA GLU A 98 27.39 -2.19 7.72
C GLU A 98 25.90 -2.56 7.51
N ASN A 99 25.65 -3.80 7.09
CA ASN A 99 24.30 -4.34 7.05
C ASN A 99 23.77 -4.54 8.48
N SER A 100 22.69 -3.85 8.82
CA SER A 100 21.97 -3.98 10.09
C SER A 100 20.55 -4.48 9.86
N VAL A 101 19.95 -5.06 10.90
CA VAL A 101 18.56 -5.55 10.85
C VAL A 101 17.76 -4.86 11.94
N VAL A 102 16.59 -4.35 11.58
CA VAL A 102 15.54 -3.97 12.54
C VAL A 102 14.41 -4.99 12.48
N VAL A 103 13.69 -5.13 13.60
CA VAL A 103 12.57 -6.06 13.74
C VAL A 103 11.35 -5.29 14.23
N ALA A 104 10.22 -5.50 13.58
CA ALA A 104 8.91 -5.07 14.05
C ALA A 104 8.02 -6.31 14.21
N ASN A 105 7.42 -6.51 15.37
CA ASN A 105 6.60 -7.69 15.66
C ASN A 105 5.38 -7.37 16.51
N ASP A 106 4.31 -8.14 16.29
CA ASP A 106 3.14 -8.15 17.15
C ASP A 106 3.16 -9.40 18.03
N GLU A 107 3.62 -9.24 19.27
CA GLU A 107 3.73 -10.34 20.23
C GLU A 107 2.37 -10.88 20.69
N VAL A 108 1.34 -10.02 20.69
CA VAL A 108 -0.01 -10.40 21.11
C VAL A 108 -0.59 -11.35 20.06
N ASP A 109 -0.52 -10.96 18.79
CA ASP A 109 -0.96 -11.76 17.65
C ASP A 109 -0.19 -13.09 17.56
N GLN A 110 1.14 -13.08 17.77
CA GLN A 110 1.95 -14.30 17.82
C GLN A 110 1.51 -15.26 18.93
N ARG A 111 1.22 -14.73 20.13
CA ARG A 111 0.74 -15.52 21.27
C ARG A 111 -0.65 -16.10 21.02
N VAL A 112 -1.57 -15.31 20.49
CA VAL A 112 -2.96 -15.71 20.23
C VAL A 112 -3.03 -16.73 19.08
N SER A 113 -2.37 -16.43 17.96
CA SER A 113 -2.33 -17.32 16.78
C SER A 113 -1.44 -18.55 16.98
N ARG A 114 -0.56 -18.52 17.99
CA ARG A 114 0.49 -19.52 18.27
C ARG A 114 1.43 -19.75 17.08
N LYS A 115 1.59 -18.75 16.22
CA LYS A 115 2.41 -18.82 15.01
C LYS A 115 3.18 -17.51 14.80
N VAL A 116 4.44 -17.65 14.45
CA VAL A 116 5.25 -16.53 13.93
C VAL A 116 5.23 -16.60 12.42
N ARG A 117 4.76 -15.52 11.79
CA ARG A 117 4.67 -15.34 10.35
C ARG A 117 5.61 -14.21 9.96
N THR A 118 6.83 -14.58 9.59
CA THR A 118 7.91 -13.63 9.29
C THR A 118 7.91 -13.26 7.82
N ARG A 119 8.03 -11.96 7.54
CA ARG A 119 8.39 -11.43 6.23
C ARG A 119 9.73 -10.70 6.36
N SER A 120 10.74 -11.18 5.64
CA SER A 120 12.07 -10.57 5.64
C SER A 120 12.29 -9.82 4.31
N LEU A 121 12.81 -8.60 4.40
CA LEU A 121 13.16 -7.78 3.23
C LEU A 121 14.53 -7.14 3.42
N GLN A 122 15.17 -6.83 2.29
CA GLN A 122 16.42 -6.08 2.26
C GLN A 122 16.22 -4.79 1.48
N LEU A 123 16.29 -3.65 2.19
CA LEU A 123 16.20 -2.31 1.62
C LEU A 123 17.52 -1.58 1.87
N ALA A 124 18.53 -1.97 1.10
CA ALA A 124 19.82 -1.31 1.10
C ALA A 124 19.66 0.13 0.60
N GLY A 125 20.28 1.08 1.33
CA GLY A 125 20.20 2.50 1.02
C GLY A 125 19.28 3.31 1.92
N ILE A 126 18.44 2.66 2.74
CA ILE A 126 18.00 3.27 4.00
C ILE A 126 19.24 3.39 4.89
N THR A 127 19.54 4.59 5.36
CA THR A 127 20.77 4.88 6.12
C THR A 127 20.59 5.32 7.56
N GLU A 128 19.36 5.62 7.96
CA GLU A 128 19.01 6.06 9.31
C GLU A 128 18.20 4.97 10.01
N SER A 129 18.52 4.70 11.28
CA SER A 129 17.88 3.61 12.05
C SER A 129 16.40 3.85 12.29
N GLU A 130 16.03 5.10 12.55
CA GLU A 130 14.64 5.53 12.78
C GLU A 130 13.78 5.24 11.55
N LEU A 131 14.22 5.71 10.38
CA LEU A 131 13.54 5.42 9.10
C LEU A 131 13.42 3.92 8.85
N ALA A 132 14.44 3.12 9.16
CA ALA A 132 14.37 1.67 9.03
C ALA A 132 13.29 1.07 9.97
N GLN A 133 13.25 1.50 11.22
CA GLN A 133 12.28 1.03 12.21
C GLN A 133 10.85 1.41 11.81
N ASP A 134 10.62 2.66 11.41
CA ASP A 134 9.32 3.14 10.93
C ASP A 134 8.85 2.37 9.70
N THR A 135 9.77 2.11 8.78
CA THR A 135 9.49 1.31 7.59
C THR A 135 9.06 -0.11 7.97
N ALA A 136 9.75 -0.74 8.93
CA ALA A 136 9.40 -2.07 9.41
C ALA A 136 8.02 -2.11 10.10
N TYR A 137 7.70 -1.12 10.94
CA TYR A 137 6.40 -1.01 11.59
C TYR A 137 5.27 -0.75 10.61
N ARG A 138 5.46 0.15 9.65
CA ARG A 138 4.45 0.39 8.62
C ARG A 138 4.18 -0.87 7.79
N MET A 139 5.22 -1.62 7.41
CA MET A 139 5.05 -2.90 6.74
C MET A 139 4.31 -3.94 7.60
N LEU A 140 4.56 -3.94 8.92
CA LEU A 140 3.85 -4.81 9.86
C LEU A 140 2.36 -4.45 9.91
N PHE A 141 2.02 -3.17 10.05
CA PHE A 141 0.64 -2.72 10.13
C PHE A 141 -0.13 -2.88 8.82
N GLU A 142 0.48 -2.58 7.67
CA GLU A 142 -0.12 -2.89 6.37
C GLU A 142 -0.39 -4.40 6.21
N SER A 143 0.53 -5.23 6.71
CA SER A 143 0.38 -6.68 6.72
C SER A 143 -0.73 -7.16 7.66
N LEU A 144 -0.89 -6.55 8.83
CA LEU A 144 -1.84 -6.98 9.85
C LEU A 144 -3.24 -6.40 9.70
N PHE A 145 -3.43 -5.26 9.04
CA PHE A 145 -4.72 -4.58 9.03
C PHE A 145 -5.36 -4.47 7.66
N ARG A 146 -4.58 -4.46 6.56
CA ARG A 146 -5.15 -4.37 5.21
C ARG A 146 -5.56 -5.76 4.70
N PHE A 147 -6.78 -6.19 5.00
CA PHE A 147 -7.27 -7.53 4.63
C PHE A 147 -8.12 -7.55 3.37
N THR A 148 -8.79 -6.44 3.08
CA THR A 148 -9.91 -6.45 2.15
C THR A 148 -9.54 -5.75 0.85
N SER A 149 -9.81 -6.43 -0.26
CA SER A 149 -9.76 -5.88 -1.61
C SER A 149 -11.15 -5.90 -2.23
N TYR A 150 -11.44 -4.87 -3.00
CA TYR A 150 -12.71 -4.63 -3.67
C TYR A 150 -12.47 -4.68 -5.18
N ILE A 151 -13.28 -5.45 -5.88
CA ILE A 151 -13.20 -5.60 -7.34
C ILE A 151 -14.55 -5.21 -7.90
N PHE A 152 -14.57 -4.24 -8.79
CA PHE A 152 -15.80 -3.70 -9.35
C PHE A 152 -15.55 -3.12 -10.75
N LYS A 153 -16.64 -2.88 -11.48
CA LYS A 153 -16.59 -2.24 -12.80
C LYS A 153 -17.20 -0.86 -12.71
N LEU A 154 -16.56 0.12 -13.34
CA LEU A 154 -17.06 1.50 -13.43
C LEU A 154 -17.45 1.86 -14.86
N GLY A 155 -18.43 2.75 -14.97
CA GLY A 155 -18.76 3.40 -16.25
C GLY A 155 -17.72 4.44 -16.67
N TYR A 156 -17.69 4.75 -17.97
CA TYR A 156 -16.72 5.67 -18.59
C TYR A 156 -16.66 7.09 -17.98
N LYS A 157 -17.72 7.54 -17.28
CA LYS A 157 -17.69 8.84 -16.55
C LYS A 157 -16.54 8.93 -15.53
N ASN A 158 -16.04 7.78 -15.07
CA ASN A 158 -14.98 7.66 -14.08
C ASN A 158 -13.58 7.38 -14.71
N MET A 159 -13.40 7.62 -16.01
CA MET A 159 -12.14 7.36 -16.74
C MET A 159 -10.90 8.11 -16.24
N LEU A 160 -11.10 9.16 -15.45
CA LEU A 160 -10.01 9.97 -14.90
C LEU A 160 -9.46 9.39 -13.58
N LEU A 161 -10.12 8.39 -13.00
CA LEU A 161 -9.61 7.69 -11.82
C LEU A 161 -8.38 6.87 -12.19
N GLU A 162 -7.36 6.94 -11.35
CA GLU A 162 -6.10 6.23 -11.53
C GLU A 162 -5.75 5.39 -10.29
N ALA A 163 -4.84 4.43 -10.47
CA ALA A 163 -4.23 3.76 -9.33
C ALA A 163 -3.55 4.79 -8.42
N GLY A 164 -3.83 4.70 -7.13
CA GLY A 164 -3.43 5.68 -6.12
C GLY A 164 -4.56 6.51 -5.58
N ASP A 165 -5.61 6.77 -6.36
CA ASP A 165 -6.74 7.60 -5.93
C ASP A 165 -7.51 6.93 -4.79
N VAL A 166 -7.96 7.76 -3.86
CA VAL A 166 -8.85 7.35 -2.77
C VAL A 166 -10.27 7.75 -3.13
N VAL A 167 -11.21 6.84 -2.93
CA VAL A 167 -12.64 7.08 -3.17
C VAL A 167 -13.47 6.56 -1.99
N LEU A 168 -14.67 7.11 -1.84
CA LEU A 168 -15.70 6.52 -0.99
C LEU A 168 -16.56 5.60 -1.86
N LEU A 169 -16.68 4.34 -1.49
CA LEU A 169 -17.39 3.32 -2.26
C LEU A 169 -18.67 2.92 -1.53
N SER A 170 -19.79 2.96 -2.25
CA SER A 170 -21.09 2.46 -1.80
C SER A 170 -21.71 1.58 -2.89
N ASP A 171 -22.11 0.36 -2.55
CA ASP A 171 -22.70 -0.60 -3.50
C ASP A 171 -24.24 -0.60 -3.50
N GLY A 172 -24.86 0.27 -2.68
CA GLY A 172 -26.30 0.30 -2.48
C GLY A 172 -26.83 -0.81 -1.56
N GLY A 173 -25.95 -1.59 -0.94
CA GLY A 173 -26.28 -2.70 -0.06
C GLY A 173 -25.36 -2.76 1.16
N VAL A 174 -24.36 -3.66 1.11
CA VAL A 174 -23.52 -3.99 2.27
C VAL A 174 -22.42 -2.96 2.49
N ILE A 175 -21.92 -2.36 1.41
CA ILE A 175 -20.82 -1.40 1.45
C ILE A 175 -21.43 0.00 1.51
N VAL A 176 -21.14 0.72 2.59
CA VAL A 176 -21.63 2.08 2.84
C VAL A 176 -20.45 3.00 3.12
N GLU A 177 -20.21 3.93 2.21
CA GLU A 177 -19.15 4.96 2.30
C GLU A 177 -17.78 4.38 2.69
N GLN A 178 -17.48 3.17 2.21
CA GLN A 178 -16.21 2.52 2.52
C GLN A 178 -15.08 3.26 1.82
N ARG A 179 -14.12 3.72 2.61
CA ARG A 179 -12.92 4.35 2.08
C ARG A 179 -12.00 3.29 1.47
N VAL A 180 -11.75 3.41 0.17
CA VAL A 180 -10.90 2.49 -0.59
C VAL A 180 -9.88 3.25 -1.42
N ARG A 181 -8.72 2.64 -1.66
CA ARG A 181 -7.69 3.15 -2.56
C ARG A 181 -7.58 2.25 -3.76
N ILE A 182 -7.68 2.85 -4.94
CA ILE A 182 -7.56 2.15 -6.21
C ILE A 182 -6.12 1.65 -6.36
N THR A 183 -5.96 0.35 -6.62
CA THR A 183 -4.67 -0.30 -6.87
C THR A 183 -4.45 -0.56 -8.36
N MET A 184 -5.53 -0.73 -9.12
CA MET A 184 -5.47 -0.96 -10.55
C MET A 184 -6.73 -0.42 -11.23
N VAL A 185 -6.54 0.21 -12.39
CA VAL A 185 -7.61 0.53 -13.33
C VAL A 185 -7.21 -0.02 -14.68
N ARG A 186 -8.11 -0.78 -15.31
CA ARG A 186 -7.91 -1.33 -16.65
C ARG A 186 -9.13 -1.04 -17.49
N GLN A 187 -8.91 -0.47 -18.67
CA GLN A 187 -10.00 -0.31 -19.63
C GLN A 187 -10.41 -1.67 -20.20
N SER A 188 -11.72 -1.92 -20.23
CA SER A 188 -12.30 -3.09 -20.89
C SER A 188 -12.05 -3.06 -22.40
N LYS A 189 -12.14 -4.23 -23.05
CA LYS A 189 -11.87 -4.34 -24.51
C LYS A 189 -12.83 -3.53 -25.38
N ASP A 190 -14.07 -3.32 -24.93
CA ASP A 190 -15.07 -2.53 -25.64
C ASP A 190 -14.96 -1.02 -25.35
N GLY A 191 -14.07 -0.61 -24.43
CA GLY A 191 -13.80 0.78 -24.07
C GLY A 191 -14.90 1.45 -23.25
N ARG A 192 -15.96 0.74 -22.88
CA ARG A 192 -17.15 1.30 -22.21
C ARG A 192 -17.07 1.26 -20.69
N THR A 193 -16.28 0.33 -20.15
CA THR A 193 -16.15 0.11 -18.72
C THR A 193 -14.69 0.08 -18.30
N LEU A 194 -14.50 0.22 -16.99
CA LEU A 194 -13.20 0.15 -16.33
C LEU A 194 -13.26 -0.99 -15.32
N ASP A 195 -12.39 -1.98 -15.46
CA ASP A 195 -12.14 -2.98 -14.43
C ASP A 195 -11.26 -2.33 -13.35
N VAL A 196 -11.78 -2.26 -12.12
CA VAL A 196 -11.12 -1.60 -11.00
C VAL A 196 -10.84 -2.62 -9.91
N GLU A 197 -9.60 -2.62 -9.43
CA GLU A 197 -9.23 -3.23 -8.16
C GLU A 197 -8.85 -2.13 -7.18
N ALA A 198 -9.34 -2.26 -5.96
CA ALA A 198 -9.04 -1.36 -4.86
C ALA A 198 -8.77 -2.15 -3.58
N MET A 199 -8.09 -1.52 -2.65
CA MET A 199 -7.85 -2.05 -1.30
C MET A 199 -8.42 -1.09 -0.27
N GLU A 200 -8.67 -1.59 0.93
CA GLU A 200 -9.04 -0.75 2.06
C GLU A 200 -7.98 0.35 2.28
N ASP A 201 -8.45 1.60 2.42
CA ASP A 201 -7.58 2.73 2.75
C ASP A 201 -7.80 3.13 4.20
N LEU A 202 -6.78 2.90 5.02
CA LEU A 202 -6.80 3.13 6.46
C LEU A 202 -5.90 4.34 6.76
N PRO A 203 -6.47 5.53 7.03
CA PRO A 203 -5.71 6.78 7.23
C PRO A 203 -4.58 6.65 8.26
N TYR A 204 -4.85 5.98 9.38
CA TYR A 204 -3.90 5.78 10.47
C TYR A 204 -2.66 4.96 10.08
N LEU A 205 -2.65 4.27 8.93
CA LEU A 205 -1.45 3.58 8.43
C LEU A 205 -0.42 4.54 7.82
N TYR A 206 -0.82 5.78 7.51
CA TYR A 206 0.04 6.80 6.91
C TYR A 206 0.55 7.83 7.93
N GLU A 207 -0.04 7.85 9.10
CA GLU A 207 0.48 8.55 10.27
C GLU A 207 1.73 7.79 10.70
N ILE A 208 2.89 8.15 10.14
CA ILE A 208 4.18 7.73 10.69
C ILE A 208 4.16 8.16 12.15
N ALA A 209 4.55 7.26 13.04
CA ALA A 209 4.38 7.40 14.47
C ALA A 209 4.93 8.74 14.99
N GLU A 210 4.07 9.75 15.15
CA GLU A 210 4.26 10.82 16.13
C GLU A 210 4.11 10.28 17.57
N ALA A 211 3.91 8.96 17.72
CA ALA A 211 3.73 8.27 18.98
C ALA A 211 5.05 7.79 19.59
N GLU A 212 6.03 8.68 19.74
CA GLU A 212 7.10 8.54 20.77
C GLU A 212 7.76 9.88 21.17
N ALA A 213 7.10 11.02 20.92
CA ALA A 213 7.52 12.33 21.46
C ALA A 213 6.73 12.77 22.70
N ALA A 214 5.90 11.88 23.27
CA ALA A 214 5.15 12.13 24.50
C ALA A 214 5.48 11.08 25.55
N SER A 215 6.74 11.03 25.99
CA SER A 215 7.05 10.60 27.36
C SER A 215 6.78 11.79 28.29
N PRO A 216 5.74 11.76 29.14
CA PRO A 216 5.70 12.68 30.27
C PRO A 216 6.76 12.22 31.28
N ASP A 217 7.68 13.13 31.60
CA ASP A 217 8.49 13.06 32.83
C ASP A 217 7.61 12.84 34.08
#